data_AF-Q0C9L3-F1
#
_entry.id   AF-Q0C9L3-F1
#
_cell.length_a   1.000
_cell.length_b   1.000
_cell.length_c   1.000
_cell.angle_alpha   90.00
_cell.angle_beta   90.00
_cell.angle_gamma   90.00
#
_symmetry.space_group_name_H-M   'P 1'
#
loop_
_entity.id
_entity.type
_entity.pdbx_description
1 polymer ?
#
loop_
_entity_poly.entity_id
_entity_poly.type
_entity_poly.pdbx_seq_one_letter_code
_entity_poly.pdbx_strand_id
1 'polypeptide(L)'
;MGQQASTSQPGTKIQVIGAGLSRTGTASFSSALSILLEGPVYHGGTQATMGSPSEIRSWMKILRHRLTREPRDREEALKLIAKNLDGYAAVTDAPLRAADPRALGALSRRNGHLHSPGPGSLGKESQAAP
;
A
#
# COMPACT_ATOMS: atom_id res chain seq x y z
N MET A 1 21.53 -8.06 -11.63
CA MET A 1 20.15 -7.54 -11.68
C MET A 1 19.30 -8.33 -10.69
N GLY A 2 18.83 -7.68 -9.63
CA GLY A 2 17.95 -8.27 -8.63
C GLY A 2 17.55 -7.16 -7.65
N GLN A 3 16.26 -6.85 -7.56
CA GLN A 3 15.78 -5.87 -6.59
C GLN A 3 15.88 -6.51 -5.19
N GLN A 4 16.47 -5.82 -4.21
CA GLN A 4 16.53 -6.33 -2.83
C GLN A 4 15.18 -6.13 -2.14
N ALA A 5 14.93 -6.91 -1.08
CA ALA A 5 13.79 -6.64 -0.20
C ALA A 5 14.04 -5.30 0.53
N SER A 6 13.10 -4.37 0.40
CA SER A 6 13.13 -3.08 1.08
C SER A 6 12.79 -3.22 2.56
N THR A 7 13.30 -2.33 3.41
CA THR A 7 12.93 -2.26 4.83
C THR A 7 11.85 -1.19 5.03
N SER A 8 10.85 -1.48 5.88
CA SER A 8 9.83 -0.50 6.23
C SER A 8 10.43 0.67 7.01
N GLN A 9 9.81 1.85 6.86
CA GLN A 9 10.17 3.06 7.58
C GLN A 9 8.98 3.54 8.41
N PRO A 10 9.08 3.56 9.76
CA PRO A 10 8.01 4.03 10.63
C PRO A 10 7.49 5.41 10.22
N GLY A 11 6.17 5.59 10.28
CA GLY A 11 5.51 6.84 9.88
C GLY A 11 5.18 6.95 8.39
N THR A 12 5.77 6.10 7.53
CA THR A 12 5.45 6.09 6.10
C THR A 12 4.06 5.50 5.85
N LYS A 13 3.29 6.14 4.94
CA LYS A 13 1.95 5.71 4.55
C LYS A 13 1.89 5.35 3.06
N ILE A 14 1.09 4.32 2.75
CA ILE A 14 0.88 3.85 1.37
C ILE A 14 0.18 4.93 0.53
N GLN A 15 0.81 5.35 -0.56
CA GLN A 15 0.28 6.32 -1.52
C GLN A 15 -0.10 5.65 -2.84
N VAL A 16 0.66 4.62 -3.26
CA VAL A 16 0.47 3.95 -4.56
C VAL A 16 0.30 2.44 -4.38
N ILE A 17 -0.67 1.90 -5.10
CA ILE A 17 -0.93 0.46 -5.20
C ILE A 17 -0.71 0.03 -6.66
N GLY A 18 0.41 -0.62 -6.93
CA GLY A 18 0.71 -1.24 -8.22
C GLY A 18 0.03 -2.58 -8.38
N ALA A 19 -1.13 -2.60 -9.06
CA ALA A 19 -1.90 -3.82 -9.33
C ALA A 19 -1.35 -4.69 -10.49
N GLY A 20 -0.09 -4.48 -10.90
CA GLY A 20 0.58 -5.27 -11.94
C GLY A 20 0.81 -6.73 -11.51
N LEU A 21 0.82 -7.65 -12.46
CA LEU A 21 1.18 -9.06 -12.21
C LEU A 21 2.70 -9.22 -12.19
N SER A 22 3.17 -10.32 -11.60
CA SER A 22 4.59 -10.65 -11.66
C SER A 22 5.08 -10.68 -13.10
N ARG A 23 6.32 -10.18 -13.30
CA ARG A 23 6.98 -10.07 -14.62
C ARG A 23 6.40 -9.02 -15.57
N THR A 24 5.44 -8.18 -15.18
CA THR A 24 4.96 -7.05 -15.99
C THR A 24 5.72 -5.74 -15.72
N GLY A 25 7.03 -5.83 -15.47
CA GLY A 25 7.86 -4.66 -15.12
C GLY A 25 7.68 -4.15 -13.68
N THR A 26 7.12 -4.96 -12.77
CA THR A 26 6.88 -4.56 -11.37
C THR A 26 8.14 -4.10 -10.65
N ALA A 27 9.29 -4.74 -10.89
CA ALA A 27 10.55 -4.37 -10.26
C ALA A 27 11.05 -2.98 -10.72
N SER A 28 11.00 -2.70 -12.02
CA SER A 28 11.32 -1.37 -12.56
C SER A 28 10.35 -0.32 -12.02
N PHE A 29 9.08 -0.67 -11.90
CA PHE A 29 8.07 0.21 -11.34
C PHE A 29 8.31 0.52 -9.85
N SER A 30 8.68 -0.47 -9.01
CA SER A 30 9.01 -0.18 -7.60
C SER A 30 10.24 0.72 -7.49
N SER A 31 11.25 0.52 -8.34
CA SER A 31 12.42 1.39 -8.36
C SER A 31 12.05 2.83 -8.72
N ALA A 32 11.19 3.04 -9.72
CA ALA A 32 10.69 4.37 -10.07
C ALA A 32 9.90 4.99 -8.90
N LEU A 33 9.01 4.23 -8.26
CA LEU A 33 8.23 4.71 -7.12
C LEU A 33 9.09 5.05 -5.90
N SER A 34 10.17 4.29 -5.66
CA SER A 34 11.09 4.60 -4.56
C SER A 34 11.78 5.95 -4.74
N ILE A 35 12.06 6.35 -5.98
CA ILE A 35 12.62 7.66 -6.31
C ILE A 35 11.56 8.75 -6.16
N LEU A 36 10.38 8.53 -6.75
CA LEU A 36 9.31 9.54 -6.79
C LEU A 36 8.66 9.82 -5.43
N LEU A 37 8.60 8.82 -4.55
CA LEU A 37 7.95 8.91 -3.24
C LEU A 37 8.94 9.09 -2.09
N GLU A 38 10.25 9.11 -2.38
CA GLU A 38 11.33 9.21 -1.39
C GLU A 38 11.14 8.25 -0.20
N GLY A 39 10.67 7.04 -0.48
CA GLY A 39 10.25 6.10 0.55
C GLY A 39 10.29 4.64 0.11
N PRO A 40 10.21 3.70 1.07
CA PRO A 40 10.35 2.27 0.78
C PRO A 40 9.14 1.73 0.03
N VAL A 41 9.39 0.87 -0.96
CA VAL A 41 8.35 0.24 -1.77
C VAL A 41 8.33 -1.27 -1.55
N TYR A 42 7.20 -1.78 -1.08
CA TYR A 42 6.98 -3.21 -0.91
C TYR A 42 6.86 -3.88 -2.28
N HIS A 43 7.80 -4.75 -2.64
CA HIS A 43 7.66 -5.61 -3.82
C HIS A 43 7.44 -7.06 -3.37
N GLY A 44 6.25 -7.58 -3.60
CA GLY A 44 5.84 -8.82 -2.94
C GLY A 44 6.68 -10.04 -3.31
N GLY A 45 7.19 -10.13 -4.55
CA GLY A 45 8.12 -11.19 -4.93
C GLY A 45 9.43 -11.18 -4.13
N THR A 46 10.02 -10.00 -3.89
CA THR A 46 11.32 -9.92 -3.19
C THR A 46 11.12 -10.08 -1.68
N GLN A 47 10.03 -9.56 -1.14
CA GLN A 47 9.66 -9.73 0.27
C GLN A 47 9.35 -11.18 0.62
N ALA A 48 8.66 -11.91 -0.27
CA ALA A 48 8.32 -13.31 -0.04
C ALA A 48 9.55 -14.24 -0.15
N THR A 49 10.52 -13.95 -1.01
CA THR A 49 11.65 -14.86 -1.27
C THR A 49 12.95 -14.47 -0.58
N MET A 50 13.18 -13.18 -0.32
CA MET A 50 14.41 -12.65 0.27
C MET A 50 14.19 -11.90 1.58
N GLY A 51 12.93 -11.58 1.92
CA GLY A 51 12.58 -10.99 3.20
C GLY A 51 12.63 -12.01 4.35
N SER A 52 12.24 -11.55 5.54
CA SER A 52 12.10 -12.43 6.70
C SER A 52 11.11 -13.57 6.41
N PRO A 53 11.35 -14.80 6.90
CA PRO A 53 10.38 -15.89 6.81
C PRO A 53 9.00 -15.56 7.41
N SER A 54 8.89 -14.53 8.25
CA SER A 54 7.59 -14.01 8.72
C SER A 54 6.72 -13.45 7.59
N GLU A 55 7.31 -12.91 6.53
CA GLU A 55 6.59 -12.33 5.38
C GLU A 55 5.77 -13.42 4.67
N ILE A 56 6.43 -14.47 4.21
CA ILE A 56 5.77 -15.57 3.51
C ILE A 56 4.75 -16.29 4.41
N ARG A 57 5.04 -16.44 5.71
CA ARG A 57 4.08 -17.01 6.68
C ARG A 57 2.85 -16.13 6.86
N SER A 58 3.02 -14.82 6.96
CA SER A 58 1.92 -13.87 7.05
C SER A 58 1.05 -13.92 5.79
N TRP A 59 1.66 -13.96 4.61
CA TRP A 59 0.93 -14.09 3.34
C TRP A 59 0.18 -15.41 3.18
N MET A 60 0.76 -16.53 3.62
CA MET A 60 0.02 -17.80 3.65
C MET A 60 -1.22 -17.71 4.54
N LYS A 61 -1.16 -17.03 5.70
CA LYS A 61 -2.32 -16.81 6.57
C LYS A 61 -3.36 -15.91 5.91
N ILE A 62 -2.93 -14.81 5.29
CA ILE A 62 -3.80 -13.89 4.53
C ILE A 62 -4.56 -14.64 3.44
N LEU A 63 -3.85 -15.47 2.64
CA LEU A 63 -4.45 -16.22 1.55
C LEU A 63 -5.45 -17.27 2.06
N ARG A 64 -5.15 -17.98 3.16
CA ARG A 64 -6.10 -18.92 3.77
C ARG A 64 -7.39 -18.26 4.21
N HIS A 65 -7.31 -17.13 4.92
CA HIS A 65 -8.50 -16.37 5.31
C HIS A 65 -9.30 -15.85 4.10
N ARG A 66 -8.63 -15.57 2.98
CA ARG A 66 -9.31 -15.11 1.76
C ARG A 66 -10.03 -16.19 0.99
N LEU A 67 -9.65 -17.45 1.17
CA LEU A 67 -10.32 -18.58 0.51
C LEU A 67 -11.66 -18.91 1.16
N THR A 68 -11.90 -18.44 2.39
CA THR A 68 -13.20 -18.60 3.04
C THR A 68 -14.18 -17.52 2.57
N ARG A 69 -15.49 -17.79 2.71
CA ARG A 69 -16.55 -16.80 2.43
C ARG A 69 -16.98 -16.01 3.67
N GLU A 70 -16.31 -16.22 4.79
CA GLU A 70 -16.67 -15.66 6.09
C GLU A 70 -16.25 -14.19 6.20
N PRO A 71 -17.17 -13.27 6.56
CA PRO A 71 -16.86 -11.85 6.72
C PRO A 71 -15.74 -11.59 7.74
N ARG A 72 -15.69 -12.39 8.81
CA ARG A 72 -14.67 -12.27 9.88
C ARG A 72 -13.27 -12.57 9.38
N ASP A 73 -13.10 -13.64 8.60
CA ASP A 73 -11.80 -14.00 8.01
C ASP A 73 -11.33 -12.93 7.03
N ARG A 74 -12.26 -12.37 6.26
CA ARG A 74 -11.96 -11.24 5.39
C ARG A 74 -11.43 -10.04 6.16
N GLU A 75 -12.01 -9.71 7.31
CA GLU A 75 -11.54 -8.61 8.16
C GLU A 75 -10.13 -8.90 8.72
N GLU A 76 -9.89 -10.13 9.17
CA GLU A 76 -8.58 -10.57 9.65
C GLU A 76 -7.52 -10.48 8.55
N ALA A 77 -7.84 -10.90 7.33
CA ALA A 77 -6.96 -10.74 6.17
C ALA A 77 -6.61 -9.27 5.91
N LEU A 78 -7.58 -8.36 6.02
CA LEU A 78 -7.34 -6.92 5.85
C LEU A 78 -6.46 -6.33 6.95
N LYS A 79 -6.59 -6.80 8.20
CA LYS A 79 -5.73 -6.40 9.32
C LYS A 79 -4.29 -6.84 9.10
N LEU A 80 -4.09 -8.10 8.68
CA LEU A 80 -2.78 -8.65 8.38
C LEU A 80 -2.11 -7.93 7.19
N ILE A 81 -2.85 -7.66 6.11
CA ILE A 81 -2.35 -6.88 4.98
C ILE A 81 -1.92 -5.48 5.44
N ALA A 82 -2.75 -4.78 6.22
CA ALA A 82 -2.41 -3.46 6.73
C ALA A 82 -1.15 -3.48 7.59
N LYS A 83 -0.98 -4.51 8.43
CA LYS A 83 0.23 -4.69 9.23
C LYS A 83 1.48 -4.93 8.38
N ASN A 84 1.41 -5.81 7.37
CA ASN A 84 2.56 -6.11 6.52
C ASN A 84 3.00 -4.89 5.67
N LEU A 85 2.05 -4.02 5.33
CA LEU A 85 2.30 -2.84 4.50
C LEU A 85 2.57 -1.56 5.30
N ASP A 86 2.53 -1.62 6.63
CA ASP A 86 2.82 -0.45 7.45
C ASP A 86 4.28 -0.02 7.29
N GLY A 87 4.51 1.28 7.16
CA GLY A 87 5.82 1.84 6.90
C GLY A 87 6.32 1.70 5.46
N TYR A 88 5.44 1.39 4.50
CA TYR A 88 5.76 1.45 3.06
C TYR A 88 5.03 2.59 2.36
N ALA A 89 5.70 3.25 1.41
CA ALA A 89 5.14 4.34 0.60
C ALA A 89 4.33 3.81 -0.58
N ALA A 90 4.69 2.63 -1.09
CA ALA A 90 3.95 1.97 -2.15
C ALA A 90 4.08 0.44 -2.05
N VAL A 91 3.24 -0.24 -2.82
CA VAL A 91 3.26 -1.69 -2.93
C VAL A 91 3.07 -2.12 -4.38
N THR A 92 3.81 -3.14 -4.80
CA THR A 92 3.85 -3.67 -6.17
C THR A 92 3.97 -5.19 -6.13
N ASP A 93 3.62 -5.83 -7.26
CA ASP A 93 3.72 -7.28 -7.47
C ASP A 93 2.74 -8.12 -6.61
N ALA A 94 2.64 -9.41 -6.95
CA ALA A 94 1.98 -10.41 -6.13
C ALA A 94 2.70 -10.52 -4.77
N PRO A 95 1.96 -10.79 -3.66
CA PRO A 95 0.59 -11.33 -3.65
C PRO A 95 -0.53 -10.31 -3.47
N LEU A 96 -0.27 -8.99 -3.45
CA LEU A 96 -1.32 -8.01 -3.15
C LEU A 96 -2.44 -7.95 -4.20
N ARG A 97 -2.18 -8.29 -5.47
CA ARG A 97 -3.25 -8.40 -6.48
C ARG A 97 -4.24 -9.55 -6.20
N ALA A 98 -3.85 -10.57 -5.43
CA ALA A 98 -4.80 -11.56 -4.91
C ALA A 98 -5.75 -10.94 -3.85
N ALA A 99 -5.50 -9.70 -3.41
CA ALA A 99 -6.41 -8.96 -2.58
C ALA A 99 -7.53 -8.31 -3.44
N ASP A 100 -8.77 -8.69 -3.16
CA ASP A 100 -10.03 -8.08 -3.66
C ASP A 100 -9.90 -6.55 -3.86
N PRO A 101 -10.39 -5.97 -4.97
CA PRO A 101 -10.45 -4.51 -5.19
C PRO A 101 -10.94 -3.69 -3.98
N ARG A 102 -11.86 -4.22 -3.18
CA ARG A 102 -12.33 -3.59 -1.93
C ARG A 102 -11.24 -3.47 -0.86
N ALA A 103 -10.30 -4.40 -0.81
CA ALA A 103 -9.15 -4.35 0.08
C ALA A 103 -8.14 -3.27 -0.33
N LEU A 104 -7.92 -3.11 -1.63
CA LEU A 104 -7.11 -2.02 -2.18
C LEU A 104 -7.78 -0.67 -1.87
N GLY A 105 -9.11 -0.58 -2.04
CA GLY A 105 -9.90 0.58 -1.64
C GLY A 105 -9.85 0.88 -0.13
N ALA A 106 -9.85 -0.14 0.72
CA ALA A 106 -9.76 0.03 2.17
C ALA A 106 -8.37 0.50 2.63
N LEU A 107 -7.29 0.15 1.93
CA LEU A 107 -5.96 0.69 2.20
C LEU A 107 -5.86 2.17 1.78
N SER A 108 -6.45 2.54 0.64
CA SER A 108 -6.46 3.92 0.15
C SER A 108 -7.30 4.86 1.04
N ARG A 109 -8.50 4.45 1.48
CA ARG A 109 -9.40 5.30 2.30
C ARG A 109 -8.87 5.60 3.70
N ARG A 110 -7.99 4.76 4.24
CA ARG A 110 -7.37 4.98 5.56
C ARG A 110 -6.41 6.17 5.61
N ASN A 111 -5.94 6.65 4.45
CA ASN A 111 -5.04 7.81 4.35
C ASN A 111 -5.76 9.11 3.96
N GLY A 112 -6.99 9.03 3.44
CA GLY A 112 -7.75 10.21 2.98
C GLY A 112 -8.34 11.09 4.09
N HIS A 113 -8.34 10.65 5.35
CA HIS A 113 -8.94 11.44 6.45
C HIS A 113 -8.04 12.56 6.99
N LEU A 114 -6.79 12.69 6.49
CA LEU A 114 -5.87 13.75 6.89
C LEU A 114 -5.76 14.90 5.88
N HIS A 115 -6.46 14.82 4.74
CA HIS A 115 -6.53 15.89 3.75
C HIS A 115 -7.98 16.32 3.49
N SER A 116 -8.67 16.73 4.54
CA SER A 116 -9.79 17.66 4.38
C SER A 116 -9.21 19.08 4.48
N PRO A 117 -9.33 19.95 3.47
CA PRO A 117 -9.10 21.36 3.70
C PRO A 117 -10.14 21.82 4.74
N GLY A 118 -9.67 22.26 5.91
CA GLY A 118 -10.55 22.83 6.92
C GLY A 118 -11.32 24.02 6.33
N PRO A 119 -12.58 24.25 6.72
CA PRO A 119 -13.34 25.39 6.24
C PRO A 119 -12.79 26.64 6.93
N GLY A 120 -11.91 27.39 6.26
CA GLY A 120 -11.35 28.58 6.91
C GLY A 120 -10.24 29.29 6.16
N SER A 121 -10.47 29.74 4.92
CA SER A 121 -9.76 30.92 4.37
C SER A 121 -10.43 31.46 3.10
N LEU A 122 -11.71 31.85 3.20
CA LEU A 122 -12.24 32.85 2.28
C LEU A 122 -11.73 34.22 2.76
N GLY A 123 -10.55 34.58 2.27
CA GLY A 123 -9.98 35.91 2.38
C GLY A 123 -10.89 36.93 1.67
N LYS A 124 -11.06 38.07 2.33
CA LYS A 124 -11.87 39.20 1.89
C LYS A 124 -11.32 39.76 0.58
N GLU A 125 -12.08 39.69 -0.51
CA GLU A 125 -11.87 40.58 -1.64
C GLU A 125 -12.62 41.89 -1.39
N SER A 126 -11.80 42.94 -1.28
CA SER A 126 -12.20 44.34 -1.14
C SER A 126 -12.95 44.78 -2.39
N GLN A 127 -14.18 45.26 -2.21
CA GLN A 127 -14.85 46.08 -3.22
C GLN A 127 -13.99 47.32 -3.48
N ALA A 128 -13.56 47.50 -4.72
CA ALA A 128 -13.12 48.78 -5.26
C ALA A 128 -14.10 49.14 -6.38
N ALA A 129 -14.94 50.14 -6.11
CA ALA A 129 -15.69 50.87 -7.13
C ALA A 129 -14.73 51.75 -7.94
N PRO A 130 -15.14 52.09 -9.17
CA PRO A 130 -15.43 53.50 -9.44
C PRO A 130 -16.88 53.74 -9.88
#